data_AF-A0A5E4RHZ7-F1
#
_entry.id   AF-A0A5E4RHZ7-F1
#
_cell.length_a   1.000
_cell.length_b   1.000
_cell.length_c   1.000
_cell.angle_alpha   90.00
_cell.angle_beta   90.00
_cell.angle_gamma   90.00
#
_symmetry.space_group_name_H-M   'P 1'
#
loop_
_entity.id
_entity.type
_entity.pdbx_description
1 polymer ?
#
loop_
_entity_poly.entity_id
_entity_poly.type
_entity_poly.pdbx_seq_one_letter_code
_entity_poly.pdbx_strand_id
1 'polypeptide(L)' 'MSMKMEDEIKRWTAKRKSALVLDIIQGKTTISEASRSFDLAPSEVESWVEDGKRGMENALRANPLDVREQYERQL' A
#
# COMPACT_ATOMS: atom_id res chain seq x y z
N MET A 1 -20.51 -19.15 12.16
CA MET A 1 -20.18 -17.76 11.73
C MET A 1 -18.67 -17.71 11.55
N SER A 2 -18.17 -17.06 10.49
CA SER A 2 -16.75 -17.08 10.05
C SER A 2 -16.42 -18.21 9.07
N MET A 3 -16.57 -17.90 7.79
CA MET A 3 -15.97 -18.64 6.66
C MET A 3 -15.77 -17.62 5.53
N LYS A 4 -16.69 -16.64 5.44
CA LYS A 4 -16.59 -15.49 4.53
C LYS A 4 -15.41 -14.53 4.79
N MET A 5 -14.98 -14.34 6.05
CA MET A 5 -13.88 -13.40 6.35
C MET A 5 -12.50 -13.96 6.00
N GLU A 6 -12.27 -15.25 6.23
CA GLU A 6 -11.00 -15.92 5.90
C GLU A 6 -10.80 -16.08 4.39
N ASP A 7 -11.87 -16.37 3.63
CA ASP A 7 -11.80 -16.45 2.17
C ASP A 7 -11.61 -15.09 1.49
N GLU A 8 -12.08 -14.00 2.10
CA GLU A 8 -11.92 -12.66 1.53
C GLU A 8 -10.47 -12.18 1.55
N ILE A 9 -9.64 -12.58 2.52
CA ILE A 9 -8.25 -12.09 2.68
C ILE A 9 -7.28 -12.77 1.68
N LYS A 10 -7.72 -13.72 0.86
CA LYS A 10 -6.84 -14.35 -0.15
C LYS A 10 -6.29 -13.38 -1.21
N ARG A 11 -6.89 -12.18 -1.38
CA ARG A 11 -6.44 -11.20 -2.38
C ARG A 11 -6.18 -9.82 -1.77
N TRP A 12 -4.90 -9.44 -1.77
CA TRP A 12 -4.47 -8.07 -1.47
C TRP A 12 -4.74 -7.15 -2.66
N THR A 13 -5.90 -6.51 -2.64
CA THR A 13 -6.22 -5.44 -3.59
C THR A 13 -5.48 -4.15 -3.21
N ALA A 14 -5.28 -3.25 -4.18
CA ALA A 14 -4.62 -1.97 -3.96
C ALA A 14 -5.24 -1.18 -2.79
N LYS A 15 -6.58 -1.20 -2.67
CA LYS A 15 -7.32 -0.52 -1.59
C LYS A 15 -7.04 -1.10 -0.20
N ARG A 16 -6.92 -2.43 -0.08
CA ARG A 16 -6.60 -3.06 1.22
C ARG A 16 -5.15 -2.84 1.59
N LYS A 17 -4.24 -3.00 0.62
CA LYS A 17 -2.80 -2.77 0.79
C LYS A 17 -2.55 -1.34 1.27
N SER A 18 -3.20 -0.34 0.66
CA SER A 18 -3.05 1.05 1.09
C SER A 18 -3.61 1.31 2.50
N ALA A 19 -4.75 0.72 2.86
CA ALA A 19 -5.29 0.83 4.21
C ALA A 19 -4.32 0.27 5.27
N LEU A 20 -3.77 -0.92 5.03
CA LEU A 20 -2.79 -1.53 5.94
C LEU A 20 -1.52 -0.67 6.06
N VAL A 21 -0.98 -0.21 4.93
CA VAL A 21 0.21 0.66 4.91
C VAL A 21 -0.03 1.96 5.68
N LEU A 22 -1.21 2.57 5.55
CA LEU A 22 -1.56 3.78 6.29
C LEU A 22 -1.63 3.53 7.80
N ASP A 23 -2.23 2.43 8.24
CA ASP A 23 -2.30 2.09 9.66
C ASP A 23 -0.89 1.84 10.26
N ILE A 24 0.03 1.27 9.46
CA ILE A 24 1.44 1.12 9.87
C ILE A 24 2.14 2.48 10.00
N ILE A 25 2.01 3.35 8.99
CA ILE A 25 2.63 4.68 8.99
C ILE A 25 2.09 5.55 10.14
N GLN A 26 0.80 5.41 10.45
CA GLN A 26 0.15 6.12 11.56
C GLN A 26 0.45 5.49 12.94
N GLY A 27 1.19 4.38 12.99
CA GLY A 27 1.56 3.70 14.23
C GLY A 27 0.42 2.96 14.93
N LYS A 28 -0.69 2.68 14.24
CA LYS A 28 -1.82 1.91 14.79
C LYS A 28 -1.56 0.42 14.84
N THR A 29 -0.68 -0.06 13.96
CA THR A 29 -0.17 -1.43 13.94
C THR A 29 1.30 -1.40 13.54
N THR A 30 2.05 -2.41 13.94
CA THR A 30 3.42 -2.63 13.47
C THR A 30 3.45 -3.60 12.29
N ILE A 31 4.57 -3.63 11.56
CA ILE A 31 4.84 -4.62 10.50
C ILE A 31 4.72 -6.04 11.06
N SER A 32 5.28 -6.30 12.25
CA SER A 32 5.26 -7.61 12.90
C SER A 32 3.87 -8.05 13.35
N GLU A 33 3.00 -7.12 13.78
CA GLU A 33 1.60 -7.41 14.11
C GLU A 33 0.77 -7.66 12.85
N ALA A 34 0.96 -6.86 11.81
CA ALA A 34 0.29 -7.05 10.52
C ALA A 34 0.67 -8.39 9.87
N SER A 35 1.97 -8.70 9.84
CA SER A 35 2.50 -9.96 9.32
C SER A 35 1.85 -11.17 9.99
N ARG A 36 1.78 -11.19 11.33
CA ARG A 36 1.13 -12.28 12.08
C ARG A 36 -0.38 -12.32 11.87
N SER A 37 -1.04 -11.17 11.78
CA SER A 37 -2.51 -11.09 11.69
C SER A 37 -3.04 -11.51 10.32
N PHE A 38 -2.26 -11.29 9.27
CA PHE A 38 -2.65 -11.54 7.88
C PHE A 38 -1.85 -12.67 7.21
N ASP A 39 -1.01 -13.38 7.97
CA ASP A 39 -0.12 -14.44 7.48
C ASP A 39 0.73 -14.00 6.28
N LEU A 40 1.29 -12.80 6.37
CA LEU A 40 2.17 -12.22 5.35
C LEU A 40 3.62 -12.28 5.79
N ALA A 41 4.54 -12.42 4.83
CA ALA A 41 5.96 -12.25 5.12
C ALA A 41 6.22 -10.80 5.60
N PRO A 42 7.00 -10.58 6.68
CA PRO A 42 7.34 -9.23 7.12
C PRO A 42 7.97 -8.38 6.01
N SER A 43 8.80 -8.99 5.16
CA SER A 43 9.44 -8.33 4.01
C SER A 43 8.46 -7.89 2.93
N GLU A 44 7.35 -8.61 2.74
CA GLU A 44 6.29 -8.21 1.81
C GLU A 44 5.59 -6.94 2.32
N VAL A 45 5.22 -6.94 3.61
CA VAL A 45 4.59 -5.76 4.24
C VAL A 45 5.54 -4.57 4.25
N GLU A 46 6.83 -4.78 4.53
CA GLU A 46 7.86 -3.74 4.47
C GLU A 46 7.98 -3.14 3.05
N SER A 47 8.05 -3.99 2.02
CA SER A 47 8.06 -3.54 0.62
C SER A 47 6.84 -2.68 0.29
N TRP A 48 5.66 -3.02 0.80
CA TRP A 48 4.45 -2.24 0.56
C TRP A 48 4.50 -0.87 1.22
N VAL A 49 5.05 -0.78 2.42
CA VAL A 49 5.24 0.48 3.13
C VAL A 49 6.22 1.37 2.37
N GLU A 50 7.34 0.82 1.91
CA GLU A 50 8.34 1.55 1.12
C GLU A 50 7.79 2.04 -0.22
N ASP A 51 7.04 1.21 -0.94
CA ASP A 51 6.37 1.62 -2.18
C ASP A 51 5.35 2.73 -1.93
N GLY A 52 4.59 2.65 -0.82
CA GLY A 52 3.64 3.68 -0.41
C GLY A 52 4.32 5.02 -0.12
N LYS A 53 5.44 5.02 0.62
CA LYS A 53 6.24 6.21 0.90
C LYS A 53 6.81 6.82 -0.39
N ARG A 54 7.38 6.00 -1.27
CA ARG A 54 7.93 6.45 -2.56
C ARG A 54 6.85 7.04 -3.45
N GLY A 55 5.67 6.42 -3.51
CA GLY A 55 4.51 6.93 -4.25
C GLY A 55 4.06 8.30 -3.73
N MET A 56 4.03 8.48 -2.41
CA MET A 56 3.71 9.77 -1.79
C MET A 56 4.76 10.84 -2.12
N GLU A 57 6.05 10.52 -1.99
CA GLU A 57 7.15 11.43 -2.34
C GLU A 57 7.08 11.86 -3.81
N ASN A 58 6.83 10.92 -4.72
CA ASN A 58 6.67 11.20 -6.14
C ASN A 58 5.47 12.10 -6.42
N ALA A 59 4.34 11.85 -5.77
CA ALA A 59 3.14 12.69 -5.90
C ALA A 59 3.37 14.12 -5.37
N LEU A 60 4.15 14.27 -4.30
CA LEU A 60 4.50 15.58 -3.73
C LEU A 60 5.58 16.32 -4.55
N ARG A 61 6.47 15.59 -5.23
CA ARG A 61 7.50 16.14 -6.12
C ARG A 61 6.93 16.56 -7.48
N ALA A 62 5.87 15.91 -7.95
CA ALA A 62 5.32 16.12 -9.28
C ALA A 62 4.88 17.59 -9.48
N ASN A 63 5.54 18.30 -10.41
CA ASN A 63 5.08 19.59 -10.91
C ASN A 63 3.85 19.33 -11.81
N PRO A 64 2.69 19.98 -11.57
CA PRO A 64 1.48 19.79 -12.37
C PRO A 64 1.68 19.99 -13.89
N LEU A 65 2.65 20.82 -14.30
CA LEU A 65 2.98 21.02 -15.72
C LEU A 65 3.67 19.81 -16.35
N ASP A 66 4.57 19.15 -15.61
CA ASP A 66 5.34 18.00 -16.09
C ASP A 66 4.46 16.75 -16.22
N VAL A 67 3.47 16.59 -15.34
CA VAL A 67 2.51 15.48 -15.38
C VAL A 67 1.66 15.53 -16.65
N ARG A 68 1.22 16.73 -17.06
CA ARG A 68 0.45 16.92 -18.30
C ARG A 68 1.30 16.62 -19.53
N GLU A 69 2.54 17.11 -19.55
CA GLU A 69 3.47 16.88 -20.67
C GLU A 69 3.85 15.39 -20.82
N GLN A 70 4.00 14.66 -19.71
CA GLN A 70 4.21 13.20 -19.74
C GLN A 70 3.01 12.43 -20.30
N TYR A 71 1.79 12.87 -19.99
CA TYR A 71 0.57 12.25 -20.52
C TYR A 71 0.41 12.51 -22.03
N GLU A 72 0.69 13.74 -22.47
CA GLU A 72 0.63 14.13 -23.89
C GLU A 72 1.71 13.44 -24.75
N ARG A 73 2.88 13.13 -24.20
CA ARG A 73 3.94 12.37 -24.90
C ARG A 73 3.66 10.87 -25.04
N GLN A 74 2.72 10.32 -24.27
CA GLN A 74 2.33 8.91 -24.33
C GLN A 74 1.12 8.63 -25.24
N LEU A 75 0.52 9.69 -25.81
CA LEU A 75 -0.53 9.65 -26.83
C LEU A 75 0.07 9.73 -28.24
#